data_AF-A0A662R140-F1
#
_entry.id   AF-A0A662R140-F1
#
_cell.length_a   1.000
_cell.length_b   1.000
_cell.length_c   1.000
_cell.angle_alpha   90.00
_cell.angle_beta   90.00
_cell.angle_gamma   90.00
#
_symmetry.space_group_name_H-M   'P 1'
#
loop_
_entity.id
_entity.type
_entity.pdbx_description
1 polymer ?
#
loop_
_entity_poly.entity_id
_entity_poly.type
_entity_poly.pdbx_seq_one_letter_code
_entity_poly.pdbx_strand_id
1 'polypeptide(L)'
;MDRRIKVILPIALAVIFLIIQSREIYPLMVVYFFPPLGKESVIPTAVALGFEPLHTALTFTTMDALTSLFIIWNFDLVCRLRVIGDIIARVMVNAINILSRRPWIWRFTYIGIFVLVFIPFQGSGAVTASVLGKLLGLKPEYLWIVIVLASFLSSITIAFSTRIAIHLL
;
A
#
# COMPACT_ATOMS: atom_id res chain seq x y z
N MET A 1 -12.59 -7.92 14.62
CA MET A 1 -13.56 -7.25 13.72
C MET A 1 -14.87 -8.03 13.56
N ASP A 2 -16.02 -7.34 13.65
CA ASP A 2 -17.37 -7.90 13.42
C ASP A 2 -17.53 -8.44 11.97
N ARG A 3 -18.27 -9.54 11.80
CA ARG A 3 -18.60 -10.15 10.51
C ARG A 3 -19.28 -9.16 9.56
N ARG A 4 -20.06 -8.20 10.09
CA ARG A 4 -20.69 -7.14 9.30
C ARG A 4 -19.66 -6.19 8.68
N ILE A 5 -18.64 -5.78 9.44
CA ILE A 5 -17.57 -4.90 8.95
C ILE A 5 -16.79 -5.56 7.81
N LYS A 6 -16.59 -6.88 7.89
CA LYS A 6 -15.93 -7.66 6.83
C LYS A 6 -16.68 -7.66 5.49
N VAL A 7 -17.97 -7.34 5.47
CA VAL A 7 -18.78 -7.29 4.24
C VAL A 7 -19.02 -5.85 3.81
N ILE A 8 -19.31 -4.95 4.75
CA ILE A 8 -19.66 -3.57 4.46
C ILE A 8 -18.44 -2.78 3.97
N LEU A 9 -17.27 -2.96 4.62
CA LEU A 9 -16.09 -2.16 4.32
C LEU A 9 -15.55 -2.33 2.89
N PRO A 10 -15.39 -3.56 2.33
CA PRO A 10 -14.91 -3.74 0.96
C PRO A 10 -15.92 -3.24 -0.05
N ILE A 11 -17.22 -3.41 0.21
CA ILE A 11 -18.28 -2.90 -0.67
C ILE A 11 -18.24 -1.37 -0.68
N ALA A 12 -18.15 -0.73 0.48
CA ALA A 12 -18.03 0.72 0.57
C ALA A 12 -16.77 1.23 -0.16
N LEU A 13 -15.62 0.58 0.03
CA LEU A 13 -14.39 0.92 -0.69
C LEU A 13 -14.48 0.69 -2.20
N ALA A 14 -15.14 -0.39 -2.64
CA ALA A 14 -15.36 -0.67 -4.05
C ALA A 14 -16.30 0.37 -4.69
N VAL A 15 -17.34 0.80 -3.99
CA VAL A 15 -18.24 1.88 -4.43
C VAL A 15 -17.47 3.20 -4.50
N ILE A 16 -16.72 3.56 -3.46
CA ILE A 16 -15.86 4.75 -3.44
C ILE A 16 -14.87 4.71 -4.61
N PHE A 17 -14.23 3.56 -4.82
CA PHE A 17 -13.32 3.35 -5.94
C PHE A 17 -14.00 3.62 -7.28
N LEU A 18 -15.16 3.00 -7.54
CA LEU A 18 -15.92 3.20 -8.78
C LEU A 18 -16.38 4.65 -8.99
N ILE A 19 -16.69 5.39 -7.92
CA ILE A 19 -17.07 6.80 -7.98
C ILE A 19 -15.85 7.69 -8.29
N ILE A 20 -14.69 7.39 -7.70
CA ILE A 20 -13.49 8.18 -7.87
C ILE A 20 -12.90 8.01 -9.27
N GLN A 21 -12.96 6.81 -9.88
CA GLN A 21 -12.18 6.53 -11.08
C GLN A 21 -12.72 7.18 -12.37
N SER A 22 -11.81 7.82 -13.11
CA SER A 22 -12.02 8.18 -14.52
C SER A 22 -11.59 7.02 -15.43
N ARG A 23 -12.22 6.85 -16.60
CA ARG A 23 -11.85 5.75 -17.53
C ARG A 23 -10.42 5.86 -18.06
N GLU A 24 -9.90 7.09 -18.09
CA GLU A 24 -8.58 7.41 -18.64
C GLU A 24 -7.43 6.94 -17.75
N ILE A 25 -7.65 6.75 -16.44
CA ILE A 25 -6.61 6.31 -15.49
C ILE A 25 -6.46 4.79 -15.42
N TYR A 26 -7.38 4.02 -16.01
CA TYR A 26 -7.36 2.54 -15.97
C TYR A 26 -6.06 1.90 -16.48
N PRO A 27 -5.43 2.36 -17.58
CA PRO A 27 -4.15 1.79 -18.01
C PRO A 27 -3.07 1.93 -16.94
N LEU A 28 -3.01 3.07 -16.25
CA LEU A 28 -2.04 3.34 -15.19
C LEU A 28 -2.29 2.44 -13.96
N MET A 29 -3.55 2.15 -13.67
CA MET A 29 -3.92 1.22 -12.59
C MET A 29 -3.54 -0.22 -12.90
N VAL A 30 -3.62 -0.64 -14.16
CA VAL A 30 -3.14 -1.97 -14.57
C VAL A 30 -1.62 -2.02 -14.41
N VAL A 31 -0.92 -1.02 -14.93
CA VAL A 31 0.54 -0.91 -14.87
C VAL A 31 1.06 -0.91 -13.42
N TYR A 32 0.32 -0.30 -12.49
CA TYR A 32 0.65 -0.25 -11.06
C TYR A 32 0.94 -1.63 -10.42
N PHE A 33 0.30 -2.70 -10.93
CA PHE A 33 0.47 -4.05 -10.38
C PHE A 33 1.64 -4.82 -11.00
N PHE A 34 2.35 -4.27 -11.98
CA PHE A 34 3.49 -4.92 -12.63
C PHE A 34 4.81 -4.37 -12.08
N PRO A 35 5.58 -5.15 -11.30
CA PRO A 35 6.92 -4.73 -10.88
C PRO A 35 7.79 -4.41 -12.10
N PRO A 36 8.56 -3.30 -12.12
CA PRO A 36 8.91 -2.41 -11.01
C PRO A 36 7.97 -1.20 -10.80
N LEU A 37 6.83 -1.14 -11.47
CA LEU A 37 6.04 0.08 -11.64
C LEU A 37 5.06 0.30 -10.48
N GLY A 38 5.58 0.67 -9.30
CA GLY A 38 4.77 1.06 -8.15
C GLY A 38 4.31 2.52 -8.20
N LYS A 39 3.78 3.02 -7.07
CA LYS A 39 3.28 4.40 -6.94
C LYS A 39 4.36 5.44 -7.20
N GLU A 40 5.61 5.10 -6.90
CA GLU A 40 6.81 5.89 -7.18
C GLU A 40 6.99 6.22 -8.66
N SER A 41 6.46 5.38 -9.56
CA SER A 41 6.52 5.58 -11.01
C SER A 41 5.19 6.07 -11.55
N VAL A 42 4.09 5.41 -11.16
CA VAL A 42 2.79 5.65 -11.77
C VAL A 42 2.19 7.00 -11.38
N ILE A 43 2.35 7.45 -10.13
CA ILE A 43 1.80 8.75 -9.69
C ILE A 43 2.47 9.91 -10.43
N PRO A 44 3.82 9.99 -10.50
CA PRO A 44 4.46 11.06 -11.28
C PRO A 44 4.07 11.03 -12.75
N THR A 45 3.99 9.84 -13.37
CA THR A 45 3.56 9.70 -14.77
C THR A 45 2.14 10.19 -14.97
N ALA A 46 1.19 9.85 -14.09
CA ALA A 46 -0.18 10.34 -14.17
C ALA A 46 -0.22 11.88 -14.12
N VAL A 47 0.45 12.48 -13.15
CA VAL A 47 0.48 13.95 -13.02
C VAL A 47 1.13 14.60 -14.25
N ALA A 48 2.19 14.00 -14.80
CA ALA A 48 2.83 14.46 -16.03
C ALA A 48 1.93 14.37 -17.28
N LEU A 49 1.03 13.38 -17.33
CA LEU A 49 0.01 13.25 -18.37
C LEU A 49 -1.17 14.23 -18.19
N GLY A 50 -1.15 15.07 -17.16
CA GLY A 50 -2.16 16.10 -16.91
C GLY A 50 -3.29 15.66 -15.99
N PHE A 51 -3.21 14.47 -15.38
CA PHE A 51 -4.20 14.06 -14.38
C PHE A 51 -4.13 14.95 -13.14
N GLU A 52 -5.30 15.25 -12.57
CA GLU A 52 -5.38 16.08 -11.37
C GLU A 52 -4.70 15.35 -10.17
N PRO A 53 -3.78 16.01 -9.43
CA PRO A 53 -2.97 15.35 -8.40
C PRO A 53 -3.78 14.73 -7.27
N LEU A 54 -4.83 15.39 -6.79
CA LEU A 54 -5.64 14.87 -5.69
C LEU A 54 -6.41 13.61 -6.12
N HIS A 55 -7.02 13.63 -7.30
CA HIS A 55 -7.68 12.49 -7.93
C HIS A 55 -6.72 11.31 -8.12
N THR A 56 -5.51 11.58 -8.61
CA THR A 56 -4.45 10.59 -8.78
C THR A 56 -4.07 9.98 -7.42
N ALA A 57 -3.79 10.81 -6.42
CA ALA A 57 -3.39 10.35 -5.09
C ALA A 57 -4.50 9.51 -4.42
N LEU A 58 -5.76 9.94 -4.51
CA LEU A 58 -6.91 9.21 -3.96
C LEU A 58 -7.13 7.87 -4.66
N THR A 59 -6.93 7.81 -5.97
CA THR A 59 -7.04 6.59 -6.77
C THR A 59 -6.07 5.53 -6.28
N PHE A 60 -4.77 5.83 -6.27
CA PHE A 60 -3.75 4.85 -5.87
C PHE A 60 -3.80 4.55 -4.37
N THR A 61 -4.22 5.50 -3.54
CA THR A 61 -4.51 5.25 -2.11
C THR A 61 -5.64 4.24 -1.94
N THR A 62 -6.72 4.36 -2.73
CA THR A 62 -7.85 3.43 -2.65
C THR A 62 -7.45 2.04 -3.16
N MET A 63 -6.59 1.97 -4.18
CA MET A 63 -6.00 0.70 -4.63
C MET A 63 -5.20 0.02 -3.51
N ASP A 64 -4.34 0.77 -2.83
CA ASP A 64 -3.56 0.28 -1.69
C ASP A 64 -4.46 -0.13 -0.51
N ALA A 65 -5.53 0.63 -0.25
CA ALA A 65 -6.52 0.30 0.77
C ALA A 65 -7.25 -1.02 0.48
N LEU A 66 -7.71 -1.23 -0.76
CA LEU A 66 -8.38 -2.47 -1.19
C LEU A 66 -7.41 -3.66 -1.17
N THR A 67 -6.21 -3.48 -1.71
CA THR A 67 -5.19 -4.52 -1.81
C THR A 67 -4.72 -4.98 -0.43
N SER A 68 -4.42 -4.04 0.46
CA SER A 68 -4.04 -4.36 1.85
C SER A 68 -5.17 -5.04 2.61
N LEU A 69 -6.40 -4.56 2.48
CA LEU A 69 -7.55 -5.18 3.14
C LEU A 69 -7.72 -6.64 2.71
N PHE A 70 -7.62 -6.88 1.39
CA PHE A 70 -7.69 -8.22 0.82
C PHE A 70 -6.60 -9.13 1.38
N ILE A 71 -5.35 -8.68 1.40
CA ILE A 71 -4.22 -9.48 1.90
C ILE A 71 -4.34 -9.74 3.40
N ILE A 72 -4.64 -8.72 4.20
CA ILE A 72 -4.73 -8.83 5.66
C ILE A 72 -5.82 -9.83 6.06
N TRP A 73 -6.95 -9.83 5.37
CA TRP A 73 -8.07 -10.74 5.68
C TRP A 73 -7.89 -12.14 5.12
N ASN A 74 -7.23 -12.27 3.98
CA ASN A 74 -6.98 -13.56 3.32
C ASN A 74 -5.54 -14.04 3.55
N PHE A 75 -4.89 -13.57 4.62
CA PHE A 75 -3.46 -13.79 4.85
C PHE A 75 -3.08 -15.28 4.84
N ASP A 76 -3.89 -16.12 5.47
CA ASP A 76 -3.67 -17.57 5.51
C ASP A 76 -3.75 -18.23 4.12
N LEU A 77 -4.53 -17.65 3.20
CA LEU A 77 -4.60 -18.08 1.79
C LEU A 77 -3.42 -17.53 0.99
N VAL A 78 -3.05 -16.27 1.21
CA VAL A 78 -1.91 -15.61 0.54
C VAL A 78 -0.60 -16.36 0.84
N CYS A 79 -0.38 -16.79 2.08
CA CYS A 79 0.79 -17.58 2.46
C CYS A 79 0.85 -18.98 1.83
N ARG A 80 -0.27 -19.51 1.32
CA ARG A 80 -0.29 -20.80 0.58
C ARG A 80 0.12 -20.64 -0.89
N LEU A 81 0.22 -19.40 -1.40
CA LEU A 81 0.64 -19.15 -2.78
C LEU A 81 2.16 -19.31 -2.92
N ARG A 82 2.57 -20.34 -3.68
CA ARG A 82 3.95 -20.77 -3.88
C ARG A 82 4.87 -19.73 -4.53
N VAL A 83 4.33 -18.70 -5.19
CA VAL A 83 5.09 -17.69 -5.97
C VAL A 83 5.56 -16.50 -5.13
N ILE A 84 4.82 -16.12 -4.08
CA ILE A 84 5.12 -14.94 -3.27
C ILE A 84 6.16 -15.27 -2.17
N GLY A 85 6.36 -16.57 -1.92
CA GLY A 85 7.17 -17.12 -0.83
C GLY A 85 8.64 -16.66 -0.85
N ASP A 86 9.32 -16.64 -1.99
CA ASP A 86 10.77 -16.45 -2.02
C ASP A 86 11.22 -14.99 -1.75
N ILE A 87 10.41 -14.02 -2.19
CA ILE A 87 10.66 -12.59 -1.94
C ILE A 87 10.31 -12.25 -0.50
N ILE A 88 9.16 -12.74 -0.02
CA ILE A 88 8.75 -12.59 1.38
C ILE A 88 9.79 -13.24 2.30
N ALA A 89 10.24 -14.46 1.99
CA ALA A 89 11.18 -15.22 2.81
C ALA A 89 12.52 -14.49 2.99
N ARG A 90 13.08 -13.91 1.93
CA ARG A 90 14.35 -13.17 2.02
C ARG A 90 14.25 -11.92 2.90
N VAL A 91 13.18 -11.14 2.76
CA VAL A 91 12.96 -9.95 3.60
C VAL A 91 12.63 -10.36 5.04
N MET A 92 11.89 -11.46 5.21
CA MET A 92 11.47 -12.01 6.50
C MET A 92 12.64 -12.51 7.35
N VAL A 93 13.62 -13.21 6.75
CA VAL A 93 14.80 -13.70 7.49
C VAL A 93 15.57 -12.54 8.12
N ASN A 94 15.73 -11.44 7.39
CA ASN A 94 16.44 -10.26 7.89
C ASN A 94 15.61 -9.52 8.96
N ALA A 95 14.31 -9.35 8.73
CA ALA A 95 13.43 -8.68 9.69
C ALA A 95 13.35 -9.45 11.02
N ILE A 96 13.14 -10.77 10.99
CA ILE A 96 13.06 -11.60 12.19
C ILE A 96 14.39 -11.58 12.95
N ASN A 97 15.54 -11.75 12.27
CA ASN A 97 16.85 -11.70 12.94
C ASN A 97 17.09 -10.37 13.67
N ILE A 98 16.66 -9.24 13.09
CA ILE A 98 16.79 -7.92 13.72
C ILE A 98 15.87 -7.81 14.93
N LEU A 99 14.60 -8.22 14.82
CA LEU A 99 13.63 -8.15 15.92
C LEU A 99 14.00 -9.10 17.07
N SER A 100 14.56 -10.29 16.79
CA SER A 100 15.03 -11.23 17.80
C SER A 100 16.20 -10.67 18.62
N ARG A 101 17.09 -9.90 18.00
CA ARG A 101 18.24 -9.28 18.69
C ARG A 101 17.88 -8.01 19.47
N ARG A 102 16.76 -7.36 19.15
CA ARG A 102 16.37 -6.08 19.73
C ARG A 102 14.86 -6.03 20.03
N PRO A 103 14.40 -6.63 21.14
CA PRO A 103 12.98 -6.75 21.45
C PRO A 103 12.24 -5.42 21.62
N TRP A 104 12.96 -4.35 21.97
CA TRP A 104 12.39 -3.02 22.09
C TRP A 104 11.84 -2.47 20.75
N ILE A 105 12.34 -2.97 19.61
CA ILE A 105 11.87 -2.59 18.27
C ILE A 105 10.43 -3.03 18.03
N TRP A 106 9.94 -4.07 18.73
CA TRP A 106 8.52 -4.47 18.68
C TRP A 106 7.56 -3.34 19.07
N ARG A 107 8.01 -2.39 19.90
CA ARG A 107 7.18 -1.23 20.28
C ARG A 107 7.01 -0.22 19.15
N PHE A 108 7.89 -0.24 18.16
CA PHE A 108 7.91 0.68 17.02
C PHE A 108 7.43 0.04 15.73
N THR A 109 6.86 -1.17 15.77
CA THR A 109 6.52 -1.91 14.55
C THR A 109 5.47 -1.19 13.69
N TYR A 110 4.45 -0.57 14.29
CA TYR A 110 3.49 0.24 13.53
C TYR A 110 4.15 1.45 12.86
N ILE A 111 5.11 2.09 13.52
CA ILE A 111 5.87 3.21 12.95
C ILE A 111 6.76 2.72 11.81
N GLY A 112 7.40 1.56 11.97
CA GLY A 112 8.19 0.93 10.91
C GLY A 112 7.35 0.61 9.67
N ILE A 113 6.14 0.06 9.85
CA ILE A 113 5.19 -0.17 8.75
C ILE A 113 4.75 1.14 8.11
N PHE A 114 4.47 2.17 8.92
CA PHE A 114 4.13 3.49 8.40
C PHE A 114 5.25 4.03 7.51
N VAL A 115 6.49 4.05 8.00
CA VAL A 115 7.66 4.56 7.28
C VAL A 115 7.92 3.74 6.01
N LEU A 116 7.78 2.41 6.10
CA LEU A 116 7.92 1.51 4.94
C LEU A 116 6.98 1.93 3.81
N VAL A 117 5.68 2.10 4.11
CA VAL A 117 4.69 2.48 3.09
C VAL A 117 4.85 3.95 2.70
N PHE A 118 5.19 4.82 3.63
CA PHE A 118 5.30 6.26 3.39
C PHE A 118 6.41 6.58 2.39
N ILE A 119 7.59 5.98 2.58
CA ILE A 119 8.74 6.21 1.71
C ILE A 119 8.56 5.35 0.44
N PRO A 120 8.46 5.97 -0.74
CA PRO A 120 8.13 5.27 -1.98
C PRO A 120 9.37 4.58 -2.56
N PHE A 121 9.78 3.48 -1.92
CA PHE A 121 10.79 2.56 -2.44
C PHE A 121 10.10 1.38 -3.11
N GLN A 122 10.71 0.88 -4.19
CA GLN A 122 10.19 -0.28 -4.89
C GLN A 122 10.03 -1.47 -3.92
N GLY A 123 8.83 -2.05 -3.88
CA GLY A 123 8.51 -3.16 -2.97
C GLY A 123 8.14 -2.74 -1.54
N SER A 124 8.01 -1.44 -1.23
CA SER A 124 7.57 -0.94 0.08
C SER A 124 6.05 -0.74 0.21
N GLY A 125 5.30 -0.99 -0.86
CA GLY A 125 3.85 -0.73 -0.96
C GLY A 125 2.95 -1.59 -0.06
N ALA A 126 1.64 -1.38 -0.20
CA ALA A 126 0.60 -1.99 0.63
C ALA A 126 0.67 -3.53 0.73
N VAL A 127 1.12 -4.22 -0.32
CA VAL A 127 1.29 -5.68 -0.34
C VAL A 127 2.31 -6.13 0.70
N THR A 128 3.54 -5.63 0.60
CA THR A 128 4.65 -5.99 1.49
C THR A 128 4.34 -5.63 2.94
N ALA A 129 3.80 -4.43 3.17
CA ALA A 129 3.42 -3.98 4.50
C ALA A 129 2.32 -4.84 5.14
N SER A 130 1.34 -5.28 4.35
CA SER A 130 0.27 -6.17 4.82
C SER A 130 0.80 -7.52 5.24
N VAL A 131 1.67 -8.12 4.43
CA VAL A 131 2.29 -9.41 4.72
C VAL A 131 3.18 -9.30 5.96
N LEU A 132 4.10 -8.33 5.99
CA LEU A 132 5.01 -8.14 7.12
C LEU A 132 4.26 -7.88 8.41
N GLY A 133 3.27 -6.98 8.41
CA GLY A 133 2.49 -6.67 9.60
C GLY A 133 1.72 -7.89 10.13
N LYS A 134 1.19 -8.74 9.24
CA LYS A 134 0.53 -9.99 9.63
C LYS A 134 1.49 -11.04 10.18
N LEU A 135 2.68 -11.19 9.58
CA LEU A 135 3.74 -12.07 10.09
C LEU A 135 4.23 -11.64 11.48
N LEU A 136 4.28 -10.33 11.72
CA LEU A 136 4.63 -9.74 13.02
C LEU A 136 3.46 -9.79 14.03
N GLY A 137 2.35 -10.44 13.69
CA GLY A 137 1.21 -10.60 14.61
C GLY A 137 0.48 -9.30 14.95
N LEU A 138 0.62 -8.26 14.12
CA LEU A 138 -0.08 -7.00 14.34
C LEU A 138 -1.59 -7.18 14.22
N LYS A 139 -2.33 -6.36 14.97
CA LYS A 139 -3.80 -6.36 14.92
C LYS A 139 -4.26 -5.88 13.53
N PRO A 140 -5.08 -6.67 12.80
CA PRO A 140 -5.50 -6.37 11.43
C PRO A 140 -6.07 -4.96 11.23
N GLU A 141 -6.88 -4.50 12.18
CA GLU A 141 -7.58 -3.21 12.08
C GLU A 141 -6.59 -2.03 12.12
N TYR A 142 -5.66 -2.07 13.07
CA TYR A 142 -4.64 -1.03 13.22
C TYR A 142 -3.61 -1.08 12.09
N LEU A 143 -3.21 -2.29 11.66
CA LEU A 143 -2.31 -2.47 10.53
C LEU A 143 -2.89 -1.83 9.27
N TRP A 144 -4.16 -2.12 8.96
CA TRP A 144 -4.81 -1.57 7.78
C TRP A 144 -4.90 -0.04 7.83
N ILE A 145 -5.30 0.54 8.96
CA ILE A 145 -5.36 2.00 9.14
C ILE A 145 -3.98 2.64 8.91
N VAL A 146 -2.92 2.05 9.47
CA VAL A 146 -1.54 2.55 9.29
C VAL A 146 -1.12 2.53 7.82
N ILE A 147 -1.43 1.44 7.08
CA ILE A 147 -1.10 1.33 5.65
C ILE A 147 -1.85 2.38 4.84
N VAL A 148 -3.15 2.56 5.07
CA VAL A 148 -3.97 3.53 4.35
C VAL A 148 -3.50 4.95 4.61
N LEU A 149 -3.23 5.31 5.87
CA LEU A 149 -2.74 6.65 6.22
C LEU A 149 -1.37 6.94 5.61
N ALA A 150 -0.44 5.98 5.70
CA ALA A 150 0.89 6.11 5.11
C ALA A 150 0.80 6.22 3.58
N SER A 151 -0.04 5.41 2.94
CA SER A 151 -0.25 5.45 1.49
C SER A 151 -0.85 6.77 1.03
N PHE A 152 -1.85 7.28 1.75
CA PHE A 152 -2.47 8.56 1.47
C PHE A 152 -1.45 9.70 1.52
N LEU A 153 -0.68 9.77 2.61
CA LEU A 153 0.30 10.83 2.81
C LEU A 153 1.45 10.74 1.80
N SER A 154 1.89 9.51 1.48
CA SER A 154 2.87 9.23 0.43
C SER A 154 2.38 9.69 -0.94
N SER A 155 1.17 9.28 -1.32
CA SER A 155 0.60 9.56 -2.64
C SER A 155 0.34 11.05 -2.85
N ILE A 156 -0.14 11.75 -1.82
CA ILE A 156 -0.29 13.21 -1.85
C ILE A 156 1.07 13.88 -2.01
N THR A 157 2.06 13.50 -1.19
CA THR A 157 3.40 14.08 -1.26
C THR A 157 3.96 13.94 -2.68
N ILE A 158 3.93 12.74 -3.25
CA ILE A 158 4.43 12.48 -4.60
C ILE A 158 3.66 13.31 -5.64
N ALA A 159 2.33 13.26 -5.64
CA ALA A 159 1.52 13.90 -6.67
C ALA A 159 1.69 15.43 -6.69
N PHE A 160 1.67 16.07 -5.50
CA PHE A 160 1.84 17.52 -5.41
C PHE A 160 3.29 17.95 -5.66
N SER A 161 4.29 17.19 -5.18
CA SER A 161 5.69 17.45 -5.50
C SER A 161 5.94 17.35 -7.01
N THR A 162 5.37 16.36 -7.69
CA THR A 162 5.48 16.26 -9.16
C THR A 162 4.82 17.44 -9.85
N ARG A 163 3.62 17.86 -9.44
CA ARG A 163 2.96 19.03 -10.04
C ARG A 163 3.78 20.31 -9.88
N ILE A 164 4.34 20.54 -8.70
CA ILE A 164 5.20 21.69 -8.44
C ILE A 164 6.45 21.62 -9.33
N ALA A 165 7.09 20.44 -9.43
CA ALA A 165 8.27 20.26 -10.28
C ALA A 165 7.99 20.54 -11.76
N ILE A 166 6.85 20.07 -12.29
CA ILE A 166 6.44 20.32 -13.68
C ILE A 166 6.20 21.82 -13.92
N HIS A 167 5.61 22.54 -12.97
CA HIS A 167 5.38 23.99 -13.13
C HIS A 167 6.67 24.83 -13.05
N LEU A 168 7.75 24.29 -12.49
CA LEU A 168 9.03 24.99 -12.35
C LEU A 168 9.99 24.74 -13.52
N LEU A 169 9.71 23.73 -14.36
CA LEU A 169 10.49 23.37 -15.56
C LEU A 169 9.88 24.00 -16.82
#